data_AF-A0A8H7L9F4-F1
#
_entry.id   AF-A0A8H7L9F4-F1
#
_cell.length_a   1.000
_cell.length_b   1.000
_cell.length_c   1.000
_cell.angle_alpha   90.00
_cell.angle_beta   90.00
_cell.angle_gamma   90.00
#
_symmetry.space_group_name_H-M   'P 1'
#
loop_
_entity.id
_entity.type
_entity.pdbx_description
1 polymer ?
#
loop_
_entity_poly.entity_id
_entity_poly.type
_entity_poly.pdbx_seq_one_letter_code
_entity_poly.pdbx_strand_id
1 'polypeptide(L)'
;MSYLRGGFPGFRCLAIVKKPGRARFARNGRNFHSSLKLYQQKSNSTETPKIGSNLGTFTTFAAVVIGAAGGNLILNFLREKSAKNDEKEEKPAVTESSIPDRSTTPLDTVSLPVYADEKAYNEAVEKFKQIVGAENVTSDDTVTKSHADSFFSTHHPPEPEVQKPSLVIYPQNTEQVSQILKVAHEYRVPVVANSGLTSLEGHNMHTRGPYSVSLAFGNLNDVIKLNADDLDVTVQAGVGWQELDEFLTSSDEGKHLMFGPDPGMGATIAGMVGTSASGTNAYRYGTMKENVINLTVVLADGTIVKTRQRPRKSSAGYDLTRLFIGSEGTLGIITEITVKLHPRPAKELVGIAAFPTIKDAASTAQTIISKSGIQPNAIELINETTVSFVNESGVCEKKFLEKPSLLLKVGGHNDNVIDEQLELIEKISKDNHVVKFEKSSSPEENEVLWGARRAGLWSTFDYGSKVLDDKNDVQIWTTDFAVPISKMAQLIDETNDDLIKLGFKDRFSVLGHVGDGNCHFLLLYNSKDYGKTKAVVDRMVGRALELEGTATGEHGVGVGKRAYLEPELGVNAVDLMRHVKYALDPRAILNPDKVFKIDPNDNLDVLLHLGHVLENPKCC
;
A
#
# COMPACT_ATOMS: atom_id res chain seq x y z
N MET A 1 10.71 26.36 -1.64
CA MET A 1 9.42 26.93 -2.13
C MET A 1 9.64 27.94 -3.28
N SER A 2 10.36 27.55 -4.34
CA SER A 2 10.66 28.41 -5.50
C SER A 2 10.64 27.68 -6.86
N TYR A 3 10.20 26.42 -6.91
CA TYR A 3 10.02 25.65 -8.15
C TYR A 3 8.54 25.34 -8.40
N LEU A 4 7.77 26.34 -8.83
CA LEU A 4 6.38 26.16 -9.31
C LEU A 4 6.05 27.08 -10.51
N ARG A 5 7.03 27.41 -11.36
CA ARG A 5 6.81 28.27 -12.54
C ARG A 5 7.16 27.66 -13.90
N GLY A 6 7.45 26.35 -13.97
CA GLY A 6 7.51 25.62 -15.23
C GLY A 6 6.19 24.90 -15.47
N GLY A 7 5.31 25.46 -16.29
CA GLY A 7 4.02 24.85 -16.62
C GLY A 7 4.20 23.67 -17.57
N PHE A 8 3.78 22.47 -17.15
CA PHE A 8 3.57 21.33 -18.02
C PHE A 8 2.17 21.43 -18.66
N PRO A 9 2.04 21.34 -20.00
CA PRO A 9 0.75 21.36 -20.67
C PRO A 9 0.07 19.99 -20.50
N GLY A 10 -0.77 19.85 -19.48
CA GLY A 10 -1.54 18.62 -19.21
C GLY A 10 -2.33 18.67 -17.91
N PHE A 11 -1.91 19.47 -16.94
CA PHE A 11 -2.64 19.67 -15.68
C PHE A 11 -3.70 20.78 -15.81
N ARG A 12 -4.78 20.49 -16.54
CA ARG A 12 -6.04 21.24 -16.48
C ARG A 12 -7.23 20.28 -16.42
N CYS A 13 -7.24 19.36 -15.45
CA CYS A 13 -8.45 18.72 -14.92
C CYS A 13 -8.13 17.83 -13.72
N LEU A 14 -7.65 18.43 -12.64
CA LEU A 14 -7.88 17.93 -11.28
C LEU A 14 -8.10 19.17 -10.41
N ALA A 15 -9.27 19.78 -10.61
CA ALA A 15 -9.73 20.83 -9.72
C ALA A 15 -10.13 20.15 -8.40
N ILE A 16 -9.20 20.12 -7.45
CA ILE A 16 -9.56 20.10 -6.04
C ILE A 16 -10.50 21.29 -5.85
N VAL A 17 -11.77 21.04 -5.57
CA VAL A 17 -12.71 22.08 -5.16
C VAL A 17 -12.25 22.56 -3.79
N LYS A 18 -11.24 23.44 -3.76
CA LYS A 18 -10.91 24.25 -2.60
C LYS A 18 -12.02 25.27 -2.43
N LYS A 19 -13.00 24.99 -1.57
CA LYS A 19 -13.79 26.06 -0.95
C LYS A 19 -12.89 26.81 0.04
N PRO A 20 -13.00 28.16 0.14
CA PRO A 20 -12.17 28.96 1.02
C PRO A 20 -12.70 28.86 2.46
N GLY A 21 -12.22 27.89 3.22
CA GLY A 21 -12.39 27.80 4.67
C GLY A 21 -11.23 28.47 5.39
N ARG A 22 -11.44 29.67 5.93
CA ARG A 22 -10.49 30.35 6.82
C ARG A 22 -10.22 29.48 8.05
N ALA A 23 -9.00 28.94 8.18
CA ALA A 23 -8.49 28.51 9.48
C ALA A 23 -8.35 29.75 10.39
N ARG A 24 -9.33 29.96 11.29
CA ARG A 24 -9.21 30.93 12.38
C ARG A 24 -8.38 30.30 13.49
N PHE A 25 -7.09 30.59 13.50
CA PHE A 25 -6.28 30.49 14.72
C PHE A 25 -6.73 31.59 15.70
N ALA A 26 -7.46 31.22 16.74
CA ALA A 26 -7.73 32.11 17.85
C ALA A 26 -6.51 32.14 18.80
N ARG A 27 -5.62 33.11 18.58
CA ARG A 27 -4.73 33.61 19.63
C ARG A 27 -5.57 34.38 20.64
N ASN A 28 -5.57 33.98 21.91
CA ASN A 28 -5.88 34.89 23.00
C ASN A 28 -5.01 34.56 24.22
N GLY A 29 -4.02 35.42 24.44
CA GLY A 29 -3.42 35.63 25.75
C GLY A 29 -3.97 36.92 26.35
N ARG A 30 -4.51 36.85 27.58
CA ARG A 30 -4.23 37.80 28.67
C ARG A 30 -4.98 37.42 29.98
N ASN A 31 -4.14 37.21 31.01
CA ASN A 31 -4.22 37.66 32.42
C ASN A 31 -5.40 37.32 33.35
N PHE A 32 -5.08 36.50 34.36
CA PHE A 32 -5.26 36.69 35.82
C PHE A 32 -6.51 37.43 36.33
N HIS A 33 -7.40 36.71 37.02
CA HIS A 33 -7.69 36.92 38.46
C HIS A 33 -8.57 35.80 39.08
N SER A 34 -8.16 35.42 40.30
CA SER A 34 -8.88 34.78 41.42
C SER A 34 -10.34 34.34 41.28
N SER A 35 -10.67 33.14 41.78
CA SER A 35 -11.63 32.92 42.89
C SER A 35 -11.75 31.44 43.27
N LEU A 36 -11.47 31.12 44.53
CA LEU A 36 -11.82 29.89 45.23
C LEU A 36 -13.35 29.72 45.36
N LYS A 37 -13.83 28.46 45.29
CA LYS A 37 -14.72 27.76 46.27
C LYS A 37 -15.15 26.42 45.67
N LEU A 38 -14.60 25.30 46.16
CA LEU A 38 -15.16 24.41 47.20
C LEU A 38 -16.37 23.58 46.73
N TYR A 39 -16.13 22.28 46.51
CA TYR A 39 -16.84 21.22 47.24
C TYR A 39 -15.94 19.97 47.34
N GLN A 40 -15.39 19.77 48.54
CA GLN A 40 -14.83 18.51 49.03
C GLN A 40 -15.92 17.80 49.83
N GLN A 41 -15.91 16.46 49.81
CA GLN A 41 -16.09 15.52 50.94
C GLN A 41 -16.48 14.15 50.35
N LYS A 42 -16.01 12.98 50.80
CA LYS A 42 -15.10 12.64 51.91
C LYS A 42 -14.72 11.15 51.75
N SER A 43 -13.52 10.80 52.17
CA SER A 43 -13.23 9.87 53.30
C SER A 43 -13.01 8.43 52.85
N ASN A 44 -12.09 7.64 53.38
CA ASN A 44 -11.10 7.70 54.47
C ASN A 44 -10.39 6.31 54.37
N SER A 45 -9.21 5.99 54.90
CA SER A 45 -8.17 6.64 55.69
C SER A 45 -7.11 5.55 55.98
N THR A 46 -5.83 5.94 55.99
CA THR A 46 -4.75 5.57 56.94
C THR A 46 -4.49 4.09 57.30
N GLU A 47 -3.26 3.59 57.36
CA GLU A 47 -2.14 4.03 58.20
C GLU A 47 -0.78 3.51 57.69
N THR A 48 0.30 4.21 58.03
CA THR A 48 1.68 3.69 58.13
C THR A 48 2.07 3.73 59.61
N PRO A 49 3.04 2.91 60.10
CA PRO A 49 4.39 3.47 60.21
C PRO A 49 5.60 2.49 60.20
N LYS A 50 6.77 3.08 59.86
CA LYS A 50 8.14 2.85 60.40
C LYS A 50 9.01 1.64 60.01
N ILE A 51 10.08 1.99 59.28
CA ILE A 51 11.52 1.73 59.48
C ILE A 51 11.93 0.51 60.32
N GLY A 52 12.69 -0.39 59.68
CA GLY A 52 13.59 -1.34 60.33
C GLY A 52 14.65 -1.83 59.33
N SER A 53 15.91 -1.45 59.57
CA SER A 53 17.10 -1.98 58.93
C SER A 53 17.27 -3.48 59.22
N ASN A 54 17.65 -4.29 58.24
CA ASN A 54 18.73 -5.27 58.42
C ASN A 54 19.18 -5.95 57.12
N LEU A 55 20.50 -6.13 57.10
CA LEU A 55 21.35 -6.89 56.19
C LEU A 55 20.96 -8.38 56.18
N GLY A 56 21.04 -9.04 55.03
CA GLY A 56 20.81 -10.48 54.93
C GLY A 56 20.92 -11.02 53.51
N THR A 57 22.15 -11.35 53.12
CA THR A 57 22.54 -12.27 52.04
C THR A 57 21.69 -13.55 52.05
N PHE A 58 21.23 -14.06 50.90
CA PHE A 58 21.22 -15.51 50.62
C PHE A 58 21.03 -15.84 49.12
N THR A 59 22.10 -16.44 48.62
CA THR A 59 22.31 -17.44 47.56
C THR A 59 21.13 -18.14 46.87
N THR A 60 21.32 -18.27 45.55
CA THR A 60 20.93 -19.31 44.59
C THR A 60 20.56 -20.69 45.15
N PHE A 61 19.51 -21.32 44.62
CA PHE A 61 19.50 -22.77 44.32
C PHE A 61 18.47 -23.10 43.23
N ALA A 62 18.93 -23.85 42.22
CA ALA A 62 18.13 -24.57 41.24
C ALA A 62 17.97 -26.03 41.70
N ALA A 63 16.82 -26.66 41.44
CA ALA A 63 16.75 -28.10 41.24
C ALA A 63 15.44 -28.51 40.54
N VAL A 64 15.62 -29.41 39.58
CA VAL A 64 14.65 -30.13 38.74
C VAL A 64 14.32 -31.48 39.43
N VAL A 65 13.27 -32.19 38.95
CA VAL A 65 13.19 -33.66 38.72
C VAL A 65 12.06 -34.46 39.46
N ILE A 66 11.07 -34.90 38.65
CA ILE A 66 10.40 -36.24 38.53
C ILE A 66 9.40 -36.75 39.60
N GLY A 67 8.18 -37.14 39.13
CA GLY A 67 7.80 -38.57 39.10
C GLY A 67 6.42 -39.05 39.60
N ALA A 68 5.71 -39.74 38.68
CA ALA A 68 4.73 -40.86 38.83
C ALA A 68 3.35 -40.58 39.47
N ALA A 69 2.17 -40.88 38.88
CA ALA A 69 1.62 -42.03 38.13
C ALA A 69 0.94 -43.12 39.00
N GLY A 70 -0.29 -43.49 38.60
CA GLY A 70 -1.11 -44.62 39.10
C GLY A 70 -2.39 -44.16 39.82
N GLY A 71 -3.62 -44.57 39.53
CA GLY A 71 -4.15 -45.64 38.66
C GLY A 71 -5.37 -46.30 39.34
N ASN A 72 -6.34 -46.77 38.53
CA ASN A 72 -7.51 -47.63 38.80
C ASN A 72 -8.86 -46.98 39.17
N LEU A 73 -10.04 -47.50 38.78
CA LEU A 73 -10.58 -48.27 37.63
C LEU A 73 -12.08 -48.57 37.94
N ILE A 74 -12.97 -48.34 36.96
CA ILE A 74 -14.09 -49.21 36.48
C ILE A 74 -15.40 -49.48 37.29
N LEU A 75 -16.51 -49.06 36.63
CA LEU A 75 -17.87 -49.61 36.37
C LEU A 75 -18.80 -50.19 37.46
N ASN A 76 -20.08 -49.80 37.39
CA ASN A 76 -21.17 -50.72 37.01
C ASN A 76 -22.46 -50.03 36.50
N PHE A 77 -23.19 -50.79 35.68
CA PHE A 77 -24.28 -50.44 34.76
C PHE A 77 -25.60 -51.14 35.18
N LEU A 78 -26.73 -50.78 34.53
CA LEU A 78 -28.08 -51.43 34.44
C LEU A 78 -29.21 -50.81 35.33
N ARG A 79 -30.50 -50.70 34.95
CA ARG A 79 -31.28 -50.81 33.68
C ARG A 79 -32.78 -50.50 33.98
N GLU A 80 -33.46 -49.85 33.02
CA GLU A 80 -34.92 -49.80 32.70
C GLU A 80 -36.02 -49.35 33.69
N LYS A 81 -36.83 -48.38 33.24
CA LYS A 81 -38.29 -48.58 33.06
C LYS A 81 -38.86 -47.70 31.94
N SER A 82 -39.69 -48.32 31.11
CA SER A 82 -40.41 -47.78 29.95
C SER A 82 -41.83 -47.39 30.33
N ALA A 83 -42.36 -46.29 29.77
CA ALA A 83 -43.77 -46.16 29.38
C ALA A 83 -43.94 -45.03 28.35
N LYS A 84 -44.58 -45.39 27.23
CA LYS A 84 -44.97 -44.56 26.09
C LYS A 84 -46.02 -43.50 26.48
N ASN A 85 -45.98 -42.32 25.84
CA ASN A 85 -47.10 -41.82 25.04
C ASN A 85 -46.78 -40.48 24.33
N ASP A 86 -47.36 -40.40 23.13
CA ASP A 86 -47.82 -39.26 22.36
C ASP A 86 -46.85 -38.41 21.53
N GLU A 87 -47.09 -38.55 20.22
CA GLU A 87 -46.67 -37.77 19.07
C GLU A 87 -46.69 -36.25 19.29
N LYS A 88 -45.53 -35.63 19.03
CA LYS A 88 -45.35 -34.41 18.22
C LYS A 88 -43.85 -34.21 18.03
N GLU A 89 -43.29 -34.77 16.96
CA GLU A 89 -41.97 -34.34 16.48
C GLU A 89 -42.10 -32.96 15.84
N GLU A 90 -42.04 -31.90 16.65
CA GLU A 90 -41.47 -30.65 16.18
C GLU A 90 -39.95 -30.82 16.18
N LYS A 91 -39.39 -31.19 15.02
CA LYS A 91 -37.96 -31.02 14.77
C LYS A 91 -37.65 -29.52 14.79
N PRO A 92 -36.73 -29.04 15.63
CA PRO A 92 -36.19 -27.70 15.45
C PRO A 92 -35.20 -27.78 14.29
N ALA A 93 -35.65 -27.48 13.07
CA ALA A 93 -34.73 -27.31 11.95
C ALA A 93 -34.20 -25.88 11.96
N VAL A 94 -33.19 -25.67 12.81
CA VAL A 94 -32.12 -24.70 12.56
C VAL A 94 -31.71 -24.90 11.11
N THR A 95 -32.00 -23.95 10.22
CA THR A 95 -31.36 -23.94 8.89
C THR A 95 -29.90 -23.63 9.15
N GLU A 96 -29.10 -24.69 9.13
CA GLU A 96 -27.65 -24.70 9.25
C GLU A 96 -27.07 -23.58 8.38
N SER A 97 -26.56 -22.53 9.03
CA SER A 97 -25.41 -21.80 8.52
C SER A 97 -24.22 -22.77 8.56
N SER A 98 -24.23 -23.81 7.72
CA SER A 98 -23.09 -24.69 7.58
C SER A 98 -22.04 -23.87 6.86
N ILE A 99 -21.10 -23.31 7.63
CA ILE A 99 -19.77 -23.01 7.10
C ILE A 99 -19.37 -24.29 6.35
N PRO A 100 -19.08 -24.21 5.03
CA PRO A 100 -18.65 -25.40 4.29
C PRO A 100 -17.56 -26.11 5.09
N ASP A 101 -17.62 -27.44 5.23
CA ASP A 101 -16.62 -28.22 5.96
C ASP A 101 -15.29 -28.27 5.19
N ARG A 102 -14.68 -27.10 5.02
CA ARG A 102 -13.47 -26.81 4.23
C ARG A 102 -12.79 -25.59 4.83
N SER A 103 -11.46 -25.65 4.91
CA SER A 103 -10.62 -24.53 5.36
C SER A 103 -10.19 -23.60 4.22
N THR A 104 -10.60 -23.91 2.99
CA THR A 104 -10.34 -23.11 1.79
C THR A 104 -11.62 -23.05 0.94
N THR A 105 -11.70 -22.07 0.04
CA THR A 105 -12.84 -21.88 -0.86
C THR A 105 -12.37 -21.93 -2.32
N PRO A 106 -12.36 -23.10 -2.95
CA PRO A 106 -12.08 -23.26 -4.38
C PRO A 106 -13.04 -22.46 -5.26
N LEU A 107 -12.54 -21.88 -6.37
CA LEU A 107 -13.32 -20.98 -7.23
C LEU A 107 -14.60 -21.65 -7.78
N ASP A 108 -14.54 -22.92 -8.15
CA ASP A 108 -15.65 -23.70 -8.69
C ASP A 108 -16.75 -24.02 -7.66
N THR A 109 -16.48 -23.78 -6.37
CA THR A 109 -17.45 -23.98 -5.28
C THR A 109 -18.19 -22.70 -4.90
N VAL A 110 -17.80 -21.57 -5.48
CA VAL A 110 -18.34 -20.26 -5.16
C VAL A 110 -19.65 -20.06 -5.90
N SER A 111 -20.69 -19.60 -5.18
CA SER A 111 -21.93 -19.16 -5.81
C SER A 111 -21.76 -17.79 -6.45
N LEU A 112 -22.43 -17.55 -7.57
CA LEU A 112 -22.37 -16.26 -8.25
C LEU A 112 -22.80 -15.12 -7.30
N PRO A 113 -22.01 -14.04 -7.20
CA PRO A 113 -22.40 -12.87 -6.41
C PRO A 113 -23.73 -12.30 -6.93
N VAL A 114 -24.65 -12.01 -6.00
CA VAL A 114 -25.91 -11.33 -6.30
C VAL A 114 -25.83 -9.92 -5.76
N TYR A 115 -25.99 -8.94 -6.64
CA TYR A 115 -25.95 -7.51 -6.33
C TYR A 115 -27.32 -6.84 -6.52
N ALA A 116 -27.42 -5.59 -6.06
CA ALA A 116 -28.61 -4.76 -6.18
C ALA A 116 -29.08 -4.65 -7.64
N ASP A 117 -30.40 -4.79 -7.85
CA ASP A 117 -31.03 -4.28 -9.06
C ASP A 117 -31.22 -2.75 -8.97
N GLU A 118 -31.72 -2.14 -10.03
CA GLU A 118 -31.93 -0.69 -10.11
C GLU A 118 -32.80 -0.15 -8.96
N LYS A 119 -33.86 -0.87 -8.61
CA LYS A 119 -34.80 -0.44 -7.56
C LYS A 119 -34.12 -0.47 -6.20
N ALA A 120 -33.49 -1.59 -5.85
CA ALA A 120 -32.75 -1.75 -4.60
C ALA A 120 -31.60 -0.74 -4.50
N TYR A 121 -30.88 -0.49 -5.60
CA TYR A 121 -29.81 0.51 -5.66
C TYR A 121 -30.35 1.92 -5.37
N ASN A 122 -31.44 2.33 -6.00
CA ASN A 122 -32.03 3.65 -5.78
C ASN A 122 -32.52 3.85 -4.34
N GLU A 123 -33.07 2.81 -3.70
CA GLU A 123 -33.41 2.85 -2.27
C GLU A 123 -32.15 3.03 -1.39
N ALA A 124 -31.06 2.35 -1.71
CA ALA A 124 -29.78 2.50 -1.01
C ALA A 124 -29.19 3.91 -1.17
N VAL A 125 -29.28 4.50 -2.37
CA VAL A 125 -28.81 5.87 -2.65
C VAL A 125 -29.48 6.90 -1.74
N GLU A 126 -30.79 6.80 -1.53
CA GLU A 126 -31.49 7.70 -0.62
C GLU A 126 -31.05 7.53 0.84
N LYS A 127 -30.77 6.30 1.27
CA LYS A 127 -30.19 6.05 2.60
C LYS A 127 -28.76 6.61 2.73
N PHE A 128 -27.93 6.49 1.69
CA PHE A 128 -26.59 7.09 1.70
C PHE A 128 -26.66 8.61 1.86
N LYS A 129 -27.53 9.28 1.11
CA LYS A 129 -27.76 10.73 1.24
C LYS A 129 -28.21 11.14 2.65
N GLN A 130 -29.04 10.32 3.31
CA GLN A 130 -29.47 10.58 4.69
C GLN A 130 -28.31 10.46 5.70
N ILE A 131 -27.36 9.56 5.46
CA ILE A 131 -26.21 9.32 6.33
C ILE A 131 -25.18 10.46 6.24
N VAL A 132 -24.79 10.83 5.02
CA VAL A 132 -23.71 11.81 4.81
C VAL A 132 -24.19 13.22 4.51
N GLY A 133 -25.47 13.42 4.22
CA GLY A 133 -25.99 14.67 3.65
C GLY A 133 -25.90 14.67 2.13
N ALA A 134 -26.91 15.25 1.46
CA ALA A 134 -26.98 15.27 0.00
C ALA A 134 -25.83 16.04 -0.67
N GLU A 135 -25.21 16.97 0.06
CA GLU A 135 -24.05 17.74 -0.39
C GLU A 135 -22.74 16.94 -0.39
N ASN A 136 -22.69 15.79 0.29
CA ASN A 136 -21.53 14.91 0.39
C ASN A 136 -21.66 13.67 -0.51
N VAL A 137 -22.54 13.72 -1.51
CA VAL A 137 -22.62 12.75 -2.60
C VAL A 137 -22.63 13.44 -3.96
N THR A 138 -22.13 12.77 -4.99
CA THR A 138 -22.22 13.27 -6.37
C THR A 138 -22.38 12.13 -7.35
N SER A 139 -23.16 12.37 -8.40
CA SER A 139 -23.34 11.51 -9.57
C SER A 139 -22.91 12.23 -10.85
N ASP A 140 -22.07 13.28 -10.73
CA ASP A 140 -21.48 13.97 -11.87
C ASP A 140 -20.61 13.01 -12.70
N ASP A 141 -20.85 12.95 -14.01
CA ASP A 141 -20.19 11.98 -14.90
C ASP A 141 -18.66 12.12 -14.90
N THR A 142 -18.15 13.36 -14.84
CA THR A 142 -16.70 13.61 -14.83
C THR A 142 -16.08 13.08 -13.53
N VAL A 143 -16.74 13.33 -12.39
CA VAL A 143 -16.28 12.82 -11.11
C VAL A 143 -16.34 11.29 -11.07
N THR A 144 -17.46 10.68 -11.48
CA THR A 144 -17.60 9.21 -11.48
C THR A 144 -16.57 8.54 -12.38
N LYS A 145 -16.27 9.10 -13.56
CA LYS A 145 -15.23 8.58 -14.46
C LYS A 145 -13.85 8.63 -13.82
N SER A 146 -13.51 9.75 -13.17
CA SER A 146 -12.21 9.89 -12.47
C SER A 146 -12.05 8.96 -11.26
N HIS A 147 -13.15 8.41 -10.73
CA HIS A 147 -13.13 7.44 -9.65
C HIS A 147 -13.04 5.98 -10.13
N ALA A 148 -13.22 5.72 -11.42
CA ALA A 148 -13.18 4.40 -12.02
C ALA A 148 -11.87 4.08 -12.74
N ASP A 149 -11.14 5.11 -13.17
CA ASP A 149 -9.91 4.98 -13.95
C ASP A 149 -8.96 6.15 -13.65
N SER A 150 -7.67 5.96 -13.90
CA SER A 150 -6.66 7.00 -13.72
C SER A 150 -5.57 6.91 -14.78
N PHE A 151 -4.94 8.05 -15.05
CA PHE A 151 -3.76 8.12 -15.91
C PHE A 151 -2.60 7.22 -15.43
N PHE A 152 -2.54 6.92 -14.13
CA PHE A 152 -1.47 6.09 -13.57
C PHE A 152 -1.72 4.58 -13.79
N SER A 153 -2.97 4.17 -14.00
CA SER A 153 -3.30 2.76 -14.16
C SER A 153 -2.75 2.24 -15.49
N THR A 154 -2.15 1.05 -15.46
CA THR A 154 -1.83 0.30 -16.70
C THR A 154 -3.04 -0.44 -17.25
N HIS A 155 -4.03 -0.71 -16.39
CA HIS A 155 -5.22 -1.48 -16.72
C HIS A 155 -6.46 -0.58 -16.65
N HIS A 156 -7.10 -0.40 -17.80
CA HIS A 156 -8.27 0.45 -17.95
C HIS A 156 -9.55 -0.38 -18.08
N PRO A 157 -10.72 0.15 -17.70
CA PRO A 157 -11.97 -0.59 -17.81
C PRO A 157 -12.30 -0.95 -19.27
N PRO A 158 -12.52 -2.23 -19.60
CA PRO A 158 -12.93 -2.63 -20.95
C PRO A 158 -14.27 -2.03 -21.40
N GLU A 159 -15.18 -1.78 -20.45
CA GLU A 159 -16.50 -1.19 -20.68
C GLU A 159 -16.67 0.07 -19.80
N PRO A 160 -16.01 1.20 -20.11
CA PRO A 160 -15.87 2.34 -19.22
C PRO A 160 -17.19 3.04 -18.85
N GLU A 161 -18.21 2.93 -19.72
CA GLU A 161 -19.54 3.49 -19.43
C GLU A 161 -20.35 2.65 -18.43
N VAL A 162 -20.00 1.37 -18.27
CA VAL A 162 -20.64 0.44 -17.31
C VAL A 162 -19.79 0.30 -16.06
N GLN A 163 -18.48 0.14 -16.22
CA GLN A 163 -17.52 -0.15 -15.15
C GLN A 163 -17.07 1.11 -14.40
N LYS A 164 -18.03 1.96 -14.05
CA LYS A 164 -17.86 3.17 -13.25
C LYS A 164 -18.86 3.19 -12.07
N PRO A 165 -18.60 3.95 -10.99
CA PRO A 165 -19.59 4.16 -9.95
C PRO A 165 -20.75 5.00 -10.49
N SER A 166 -21.97 4.71 -10.04
CA SER A 166 -23.11 5.62 -10.28
C SER A 166 -23.21 6.73 -9.21
N LEU A 167 -22.49 6.58 -8.09
CA LEU A 167 -22.44 7.57 -7.01
C LEU A 167 -21.06 7.56 -6.34
N VAL A 168 -20.52 8.74 -6.08
CA VAL A 168 -19.36 8.96 -5.20
C VAL A 168 -19.85 9.54 -3.88
N ILE A 169 -19.40 8.98 -2.76
CA ILE A 169 -19.81 9.31 -1.39
C ILE A 169 -18.59 9.78 -0.60
N TYR A 170 -18.70 10.93 0.09
CA TYR A 170 -17.61 11.54 0.88
C TYR A 170 -17.94 11.52 2.39
N PRO A 171 -17.70 10.40 3.09
CA PRO A 171 -17.90 10.31 4.54
C PRO A 171 -16.93 11.23 5.30
N GLN A 172 -17.34 11.67 6.49
CA GLN A 172 -16.57 12.59 7.35
C GLN A 172 -15.98 11.91 8.59
N ASN A 173 -16.44 10.70 8.93
CA ASN A 173 -15.94 9.95 10.09
C ASN A 173 -16.15 8.44 9.93
N THR A 174 -15.57 7.66 10.84
CA THR A 174 -15.66 6.20 10.89
C THR A 174 -17.11 5.72 11.03
N GLU A 175 -17.95 6.42 11.79
CA GLU A 175 -19.34 6.07 12.01
C GLU A 175 -20.18 6.16 10.74
N GLN A 176 -19.98 7.20 9.91
CA GLN A 176 -20.65 7.31 8.61
C GLN A 176 -20.22 6.18 7.67
N VAL A 177 -18.93 5.81 7.65
CA VAL A 177 -18.45 4.65 6.89
C VAL A 177 -19.16 3.37 7.35
N SER A 178 -19.28 3.14 8.66
CA SER A 178 -20.03 2.02 9.24
C SER A 178 -21.50 1.99 8.78
N GLN A 179 -22.17 3.13 8.81
CA GLN A 179 -23.56 3.23 8.38
C GLN A 179 -23.72 3.01 6.86
N ILE A 180 -22.81 3.53 6.05
CA ILE A 180 -22.78 3.28 4.60
C ILE A 180 -22.61 1.79 4.32
N LEU A 181 -21.64 1.13 4.95
CA LEU A 181 -21.41 -0.30 4.71
C LEU A 181 -22.58 -1.16 5.20
N LYS A 182 -23.29 -0.80 6.27
CA LYS A 182 -24.54 -1.48 6.66
C LYS A 182 -25.58 -1.45 5.54
N VAL A 183 -25.80 -0.28 4.94
CA VAL A 183 -26.74 -0.12 3.82
C VAL A 183 -26.24 -0.88 2.59
N ALA A 184 -24.96 -0.73 2.22
CA ALA A 184 -24.37 -1.43 1.09
C ALA A 184 -24.46 -2.96 1.26
N HIS A 185 -24.23 -3.46 2.47
CA HIS A 185 -24.39 -4.86 2.81
C HIS A 185 -25.84 -5.28 2.67
N GLU A 186 -26.79 -4.60 3.34
CA GLU A 186 -28.24 -4.87 3.29
C GLU A 186 -28.75 -5.00 1.84
N TYR A 187 -28.42 -4.02 1.01
CA TYR A 187 -28.88 -3.92 -0.38
C TYR A 187 -27.99 -4.62 -1.41
N ARG A 188 -26.84 -5.17 -1.00
CA ARG A 188 -25.85 -5.81 -1.88
C ARG A 188 -25.30 -4.85 -2.95
N VAL A 189 -24.93 -3.64 -2.53
CA VAL A 189 -24.30 -2.63 -3.40
C VAL A 189 -22.78 -2.78 -3.33
N PRO A 190 -22.07 -3.04 -4.45
CA PRO A 190 -20.62 -3.02 -4.47
C PRO A 190 -20.03 -1.66 -4.09
N VAL A 191 -18.97 -1.68 -3.27
CA VAL A 191 -18.27 -0.50 -2.76
C VAL A 191 -16.79 -0.60 -3.13
N VAL A 192 -16.25 0.43 -3.77
CA VAL A 192 -14.82 0.59 -4.02
C VAL A 192 -14.34 1.82 -3.25
N ALA A 193 -13.36 1.64 -2.35
CA ALA A 193 -12.80 2.74 -1.59
C ALA A 193 -11.68 3.42 -2.38
N ASN A 194 -11.77 4.75 -2.47
CA ASN A 194 -10.84 5.58 -3.20
C ASN A 194 -10.16 6.57 -2.26
N SER A 195 -8.83 6.54 -2.29
CA SER A 195 -7.98 7.40 -1.49
C SER A 195 -7.24 8.39 -2.39
N GLY A 196 -5.94 8.19 -2.67
CA GLY A 196 -5.14 9.07 -3.54
C GLY A 196 -5.35 8.87 -5.04
N LEU A 197 -5.99 7.76 -5.47
CA LEU A 197 -6.19 7.41 -6.89
C LEU A 197 -4.89 7.34 -7.72
N THR A 198 -3.80 6.90 -7.09
CA THR A 198 -2.46 6.79 -7.70
C THR A 198 -2.00 5.35 -7.93
N SER A 199 -2.89 4.35 -7.75
CA SER A 199 -2.56 2.93 -7.90
C SER A 199 -2.42 2.51 -9.36
N LEU A 200 -1.57 1.51 -9.64
CA LEU A 200 -1.18 1.17 -11.02
C LEU A 200 -1.91 -0.05 -11.61
N GLU A 201 -2.39 -0.96 -10.77
CA GLU A 201 -2.90 -2.28 -11.24
C GLU A 201 -4.44 -2.34 -11.40
N GLY A 202 -5.09 -1.20 -11.64
CA GLY A 202 -6.55 -1.10 -11.82
C GLY A 202 -7.39 -1.34 -10.55
N HIS A 203 -6.87 -0.96 -9.38
CA HIS A 203 -7.51 -1.21 -8.07
C HIS A 203 -8.86 -0.52 -7.90
N ASN A 204 -9.04 0.65 -8.52
CA ASN A 204 -10.23 1.50 -8.41
C ASN A 204 -11.29 1.19 -9.49
N MET A 205 -11.09 0.18 -10.33
CA MET A 205 -12.05 -0.20 -11.37
C MET A 205 -13.36 -0.72 -10.78
N HIS A 206 -14.50 -0.23 -11.26
CA HIS A 206 -15.81 -0.68 -10.81
C HIS A 206 -16.32 -1.88 -11.64
N THR A 207 -15.67 -3.04 -11.47
CA THR A 207 -15.93 -4.28 -12.24
C THR A 207 -17.38 -4.78 -12.21
N ARG A 208 -18.15 -4.40 -11.19
CA ARG A 208 -19.58 -4.75 -11.00
C ARG A 208 -20.51 -3.53 -11.07
N GLY A 209 -20.15 -2.55 -11.90
CA GLY A 209 -21.05 -1.45 -12.25
C GLY A 209 -22.24 -1.90 -13.14
N PRO A 210 -23.22 -1.02 -13.40
CA PRO A 210 -23.22 0.40 -13.05
C PRO A 210 -23.71 0.67 -11.61
N TYR A 211 -24.42 -0.26 -10.97
CA TYR A 211 -25.00 -0.11 -9.62
C TYR A 211 -23.98 -0.31 -8.50
N SER A 212 -22.90 0.46 -8.54
CA SER A 212 -21.83 0.47 -7.54
C SER A 212 -21.57 1.89 -7.02
N VAL A 213 -20.90 1.99 -5.88
CA VAL A 213 -20.55 3.28 -5.26
C VAL A 213 -19.07 3.37 -4.98
N SER A 214 -18.51 4.57 -5.17
CA SER A 214 -17.17 4.91 -4.74
C SER A 214 -17.22 5.59 -3.39
N LEU A 215 -16.43 5.10 -2.43
CA LEU A 215 -16.29 5.70 -1.10
C LEU A 215 -14.99 6.50 -1.04
N ALA A 216 -15.09 7.82 -1.05
CA ALA A 216 -13.98 8.72 -1.25
C ALA A 216 -13.48 9.33 0.07
N PHE A 217 -12.19 9.17 0.38
CA PHE A 217 -11.62 9.60 1.67
C PHE A 217 -11.25 11.09 1.74
N GLY A 218 -11.64 11.91 0.76
CA GLY A 218 -11.27 13.33 0.71
C GLY A 218 -11.71 14.16 1.93
N ASN A 219 -12.71 13.69 2.68
CA ASN A 219 -13.20 14.31 3.92
C ASN A 219 -12.73 13.58 5.20
N LEU A 220 -11.88 12.55 5.07
CA LEU A 220 -11.26 11.78 6.15
C LEU A 220 -9.76 12.07 6.20
N ASN A 221 -9.35 13.33 6.34
CA ASN A 221 -7.97 13.76 6.14
C ASN A 221 -7.35 14.52 7.33
N ASP A 222 -7.81 14.22 8.55
CA ASP A 222 -7.25 14.82 9.76
C ASP A 222 -6.07 14.01 10.33
N VAL A 223 -5.05 14.73 10.83
CA VAL A 223 -4.08 14.18 11.78
C VAL A 223 -4.73 14.18 13.16
N ILE A 224 -5.03 12.99 13.68
CA ILE A 224 -5.78 12.83 14.93
C ILE A 224 -4.89 13.09 16.15
N LYS A 225 -3.69 12.51 16.17
CA LYS A 225 -2.79 12.64 17.32
C LYS A 225 -1.34 12.33 16.96
N LEU A 226 -0.44 13.25 17.25
CA LEU A 226 1.00 13.02 17.30
C LEU A 226 1.41 12.61 18.72
N ASN A 227 2.16 11.53 18.86
CA ASN A 227 2.82 11.14 20.10
C ASN A 227 4.33 11.12 19.85
N ALA A 228 4.94 12.32 19.85
CA ALA A 228 6.34 12.50 19.42
C ALA A 228 7.33 11.65 20.23
N ASP A 229 7.19 11.62 21.56
CA ASP A 229 8.07 10.85 22.46
C ASP A 229 7.95 9.33 22.24
N ASP A 230 6.81 8.86 21.74
CA ASP A 230 6.57 7.45 21.44
C ASP A 230 6.91 7.08 19.98
N LEU A 231 7.27 8.09 19.16
CA LEU A 231 7.57 7.96 17.75
C LEU A 231 6.40 7.37 16.95
N ASP A 232 5.18 7.87 17.18
CA ASP A 232 4.00 7.48 16.39
C ASP A 232 3.01 8.62 16.16
N VAL A 233 2.18 8.44 15.14
CA VAL A 233 1.09 9.36 14.79
C VAL A 233 -0.14 8.57 14.34
N THR A 234 -1.31 8.99 14.81
CA THR A 234 -2.61 8.50 14.32
C THR A 234 -3.19 9.51 13.34
N VAL A 235 -3.58 9.05 12.16
CA VAL A 235 -4.12 9.85 11.05
C VAL A 235 -5.39 9.19 10.51
N GLN A 236 -6.26 9.98 9.88
CA GLN A 236 -7.36 9.45 9.08
C GLN A 236 -6.91 8.97 7.70
N ALA A 237 -7.75 8.17 7.06
CA ALA A 237 -7.44 7.43 5.84
C ALA A 237 -6.97 8.26 4.64
N GLY A 238 -7.51 9.47 4.48
CA GLY A 238 -7.27 10.39 3.37
C GLY A 238 -6.08 11.32 3.55
N VAL A 239 -5.34 11.27 4.67
CA VAL A 239 -4.13 12.09 4.85
C VAL A 239 -3.09 11.76 3.79
N GLY A 240 -2.59 12.76 3.06
CA GLY A 240 -1.47 12.60 2.13
C GLY A 240 -0.15 12.38 2.88
N TRP A 241 0.73 11.50 2.39
CA TRP A 241 2.01 11.29 3.08
C TRP A 241 2.90 12.54 3.07
N GLN A 242 2.84 13.34 2.00
CA GLN A 242 3.55 14.62 1.90
C GLN A 242 2.97 15.65 2.87
N GLU A 243 1.64 15.68 3.03
CA GLU A 243 0.96 16.55 4.00
C GLU A 243 1.32 16.16 5.44
N LEU A 244 1.47 14.86 5.71
CA LEU A 244 1.96 14.39 7.00
C LEU A 244 3.41 14.85 7.25
N ASP A 245 4.29 14.78 6.25
CA ASP A 245 5.67 15.28 6.38
C ASP A 245 5.71 16.80 6.64
N GLU A 246 4.88 17.57 5.94
CA GLU A 246 4.69 19.01 6.16
C GLU A 246 4.15 19.31 7.57
N PHE A 247 3.18 18.53 8.05
CA PHE A 247 2.66 18.65 9.41
C PHE A 247 3.75 18.39 10.45
N LEU A 248 4.55 17.33 10.29
CA LEU A 248 5.63 17.00 11.21
C LEU A 248 6.71 18.08 11.22
N THR A 249 7.17 18.52 10.05
CA THR A 249 8.24 19.53 9.91
C THR A 249 7.85 20.91 10.42
N SER A 250 6.56 21.26 10.33
CA SER A 250 6.04 22.53 10.86
C SER A 250 5.74 22.52 12.35
N SER A 251 5.68 21.34 12.98
CA SER A 251 5.44 21.17 14.42
C SER A 251 6.74 21.18 15.22
N ASP A 252 6.78 21.92 16.35
CA ASP A 252 7.96 21.98 17.21
C ASP A 252 8.34 20.63 17.82
N GLU A 253 7.35 19.81 18.18
CA GLU A 253 7.53 18.45 18.70
C GLU A 253 7.79 17.44 17.57
N GLY A 254 7.38 17.72 16.33
CA GLY A 254 7.47 16.80 15.19
C GLY A 254 8.68 17.00 14.27
N LYS A 255 9.32 18.18 14.28
CA LYS A 255 10.30 18.57 13.23
C LYS A 255 11.54 17.68 13.10
N HIS A 256 11.84 16.89 14.11
CA HIS A 256 12.94 15.93 14.13
C HIS A 256 12.50 14.51 13.73
N LEU A 257 11.22 14.32 13.41
CA LEU A 257 10.60 13.05 13.04
C LEU A 257 10.18 13.07 11.57
N MET A 258 10.12 11.89 10.98
CA MET A 258 9.65 11.65 9.63
C MET A 258 8.83 10.36 9.57
N PHE A 259 7.95 10.30 8.59
CA PHE A 259 7.38 9.03 8.15
C PHE A 259 8.38 8.30 7.23
N GLY A 260 8.43 6.97 7.31
CA GLY A 260 9.43 6.17 6.60
C GLY A 260 9.16 6.05 5.10
N PRO A 261 8.07 5.36 4.70
CA PRO A 261 7.67 5.18 3.30
C PRO A 261 7.41 6.51 2.58
N ASP A 262 7.95 6.64 1.37
CA ASP A 262 7.91 7.85 0.52
C ASP A 262 7.61 7.50 -0.95
N PRO A 263 6.43 6.91 -1.26
CA PRO A 263 6.09 6.54 -2.63
C PRO A 263 5.86 7.77 -3.51
N GLY A 264 5.46 7.54 -4.77
CA GLY A 264 5.09 8.61 -5.70
C GLY A 264 4.14 9.66 -5.12
N MET A 265 4.20 10.88 -5.68
CA MET A 265 3.40 12.02 -5.21
C MET A 265 1.90 11.73 -5.30
N GLY A 266 1.12 12.31 -4.37
CA GLY A 266 -0.34 12.19 -4.34
C GLY A 266 -0.88 10.96 -3.61
N ALA A 267 -0.03 10.01 -3.20
CA ALA A 267 -0.45 8.88 -2.40
C ALA A 267 -0.92 9.31 -1.00
N THR A 268 -1.98 8.67 -0.52
CA THR A 268 -2.55 8.87 0.83
C THR A 268 -2.37 7.63 1.67
N ILE A 269 -2.30 7.80 3.00
CA ILE A 269 -1.86 6.76 3.93
C ILE A 269 -2.71 5.50 3.84
N ALA A 270 -4.04 5.57 3.70
CA ALA A 270 -4.85 4.36 3.55
C ALA A 270 -4.60 3.63 2.23
N GLY A 271 -4.36 4.35 1.13
CA GLY A 271 -3.97 3.73 -0.14
C GLY A 271 -2.65 2.98 0.00
N MET A 272 -1.68 3.61 0.68
CA MET A 272 -0.39 2.99 1.00
C MET A 272 -0.56 1.72 1.85
N VAL A 273 -1.43 1.75 2.88
CA VAL A 273 -1.76 0.53 3.64
C VAL A 273 -2.38 -0.53 2.74
N GLY A 274 -3.33 -0.13 1.89
CA GLY A 274 -4.09 -1.01 1.02
C GLY A 274 -3.23 -1.80 0.03
N THR A 275 -2.16 -1.19 -0.49
CA THR A 275 -1.22 -1.83 -1.43
C THR A 275 0.08 -2.29 -0.76
N SER A 276 0.23 -2.11 0.55
CA SER A 276 1.50 -2.33 1.27
C SER A 276 2.68 -1.55 0.66
N ALA A 277 2.44 -0.30 0.26
CA ALA A 277 3.40 0.52 -0.48
C ALA A 277 4.78 0.67 0.20
N SER A 278 5.80 0.94 -0.61
CA SER A 278 7.16 1.27 -0.18
C SER A 278 7.57 2.69 -0.58
N GLY A 279 8.47 2.86 -1.56
CA GLY A 279 9.23 4.08 -1.81
C GLY A 279 10.74 3.94 -1.54
N THR A 280 11.49 4.98 -1.89
CA THR A 280 12.97 4.97 -1.88
C THR A 280 13.59 4.76 -0.48
N ASN A 281 12.88 5.19 0.55
CA ASN A 281 13.30 5.09 1.94
C ASN A 281 12.95 3.73 2.58
N ALA A 282 12.19 2.86 1.88
CA ALA A 282 11.71 1.60 2.43
C ALA A 282 12.87 0.66 2.83
N TYR A 283 13.97 0.68 2.10
CA TYR A 283 15.17 -0.09 2.43
C TYR A 283 15.65 0.15 3.86
N ARG A 284 15.66 1.41 4.31
CA ARG A 284 16.12 1.78 5.65
C ARG A 284 15.02 1.72 6.70
N TYR A 285 13.84 2.19 6.36
CA TYR A 285 12.77 2.48 7.32
C TYR A 285 11.59 1.50 7.24
N GLY A 286 11.65 0.52 6.34
CA GLY A 286 10.64 -0.50 6.08
C GLY A 286 9.49 0.00 5.20
N THR A 287 8.70 -0.95 4.70
CA THR A 287 7.47 -0.69 3.92
C THR A 287 6.30 -0.30 4.83
N MET A 288 5.10 -0.09 4.29
CA MET A 288 3.88 0.03 5.10
C MET A 288 3.65 -1.15 6.04
N LYS A 289 4.04 -2.37 5.62
CA LYS A 289 3.97 -3.58 6.44
C LYS A 289 4.69 -3.38 7.77
N GLU A 290 5.88 -2.78 7.76
CA GLU A 290 6.70 -2.54 8.94
C GLU A 290 6.30 -1.28 9.70
N ASN A 291 5.73 -0.29 9.02
CA ASN A 291 5.45 1.03 9.59
C ASN A 291 4.07 1.15 10.24
N VAL A 292 3.09 0.32 9.86
CA VAL A 292 1.77 0.37 10.49
C VAL A 292 1.82 -0.23 11.90
N ILE A 293 1.35 0.55 12.87
CA ILE A 293 1.12 0.08 14.23
C ILE A 293 -0.25 -0.59 14.27
N ASN A 294 -1.35 0.15 14.15
CA ASN A 294 -2.70 -0.42 14.21
C ASN A 294 -3.63 0.31 13.25
N LEU A 295 -4.79 -0.31 13.01
CA LEU A 295 -5.83 0.20 12.13
C LEU A 295 -7.17 0.22 12.84
N THR A 296 -7.98 1.23 12.54
CA THR A 296 -9.44 1.18 12.70
C THR A 296 -10.02 0.83 11.33
N VAL A 297 -10.75 -0.28 11.26
CA VAL A 297 -11.30 -0.85 10.02
C VAL A 297 -12.80 -1.05 10.18
N VAL A 298 -13.56 -0.70 9.14
CA VAL A 298 -14.98 -0.99 9.04
C VAL A 298 -15.17 -2.18 8.11
N LEU A 299 -15.73 -3.28 8.61
CA LEU A 299 -15.99 -4.51 7.85
C LEU A 299 -17.21 -4.36 6.95
N ALA A 300 -17.44 -5.33 6.07
CA ALA A 300 -18.51 -5.28 5.07
C ALA A 300 -19.90 -5.08 5.67
N ASP A 301 -20.19 -5.67 6.83
CA ASP A 301 -21.46 -5.51 7.57
C ASP A 301 -21.56 -4.19 8.37
N GLY A 302 -20.53 -3.34 8.28
CA GLY A 302 -20.37 -2.09 9.01
C GLY A 302 -19.84 -2.24 10.43
N THR A 303 -19.40 -3.42 10.86
CA THR A 303 -18.75 -3.59 12.17
C THR A 303 -17.42 -2.82 12.21
N ILE A 304 -17.22 -2.02 13.25
CA ILE A 304 -15.97 -1.26 13.46
C ILE A 304 -15.02 -2.10 14.32
N VAL A 305 -13.81 -2.35 13.82
CA VAL A 305 -12.78 -3.15 14.49
C VAL A 305 -11.50 -2.33 14.63
N LYS A 306 -10.91 -2.36 15.83
CA LYS A 306 -9.53 -1.90 16.06
C LYS A 306 -8.60 -3.10 16.08
N THR A 307 -7.62 -3.14 15.18
CA THR A 307 -6.81 -4.35 14.97
C THR A 307 -5.90 -4.69 16.14
N ARG A 308 -5.36 -3.68 16.83
CA ARG A 308 -4.63 -3.83 18.09
C ARG A 308 -4.47 -2.49 18.84
N GLN A 309 -3.96 -2.58 20.07
CA GLN A 309 -3.53 -1.41 20.85
C GLN A 309 -2.19 -0.84 20.35
N ARG A 310 -1.85 0.37 20.79
CA ARG A 310 -0.67 1.14 20.36
C ARG A 310 0.72 0.57 20.71
N PRO A 311 0.93 -0.23 21.79
CA PRO A 311 2.27 -0.70 22.14
C PRO A 311 2.97 -1.43 20.98
N ARG A 312 4.26 -1.12 20.78
CA ARG A 312 5.07 -1.67 19.67
C ARG A 312 5.11 -3.19 19.68
N LYS A 313 5.10 -3.80 20.86
CA LYS A 313 5.05 -5.25 21.06
C LYS A 313 3.69 -5.64 21.63
N SER A 314 3.06 -6.64 21.02
CA SER A 314 1.85 -7.29 21.53
C SER A 314 1.85 -8.74 21.06
N SER A 315 1.35 -9.62 21.92
CA SER A 315 1.05 -11.02 21.57
C SER A 315 -0.40 -11.37 21.96
N ALA A 316 -1.25 -10.35 22.07
CA ALA A 316 -2.65 -10.49 22.41
C ALA A 316 -3.46 -10.91 21.17
N GLY A 317 -3.52 -12.23 20.91
CA GLY A 317 -4.27 -12.81 19.80
C GLY A 317 -3.55 -12.73 18.45
N TYR A 318 -4.31 -12.91 17.36
CA TYR A 318 -3.80 -12.84 15.99
C TYR A 318 -3.43 -11.41 15.59
N ASP A 319 -2.43 -11.26 14.73
CA ASP A 319 -2.09 -9.96 14.15
C ASP A 319 -3.06 -9.59 13.02
N LEU A 320 -4.23 -9.10 13.40
CA LEU A 320 -5.24 -8.62 12.46
C LEU A 320 -4.75 -7.42 11.64
N THR A 321 -3.72 -6.70 12.09
CA THR A 321 -3.20 -5.54 11.34
C THR A 321 -2.59 -6.01 10.03
N ARG A 322 -1.76 -7.04 10.07
CA ARG A 322 -1.12 -7.63 8.88
C ARG A 322 -2.11 -8.27 7.91
N LEU A 323 -3.33 -8.59 8.37
CA LEU A 323 -4.40 -9.10 7.51
C LEU A 323 -4.96 -8.02 6.56
N PHE A 324 -5.02 -6.76 7.01
CA PHE A 324 -5.58 -5.65 6.22
C PHE A 324 -4.52 -4.86 5.43
N ILE A 325 -3.24 -4.97 5.80
CA ILE A 325 -2.15 -4.38 5.00
C ILE A 325 -2.00 -5.19 3.72
N GLY A 326 -2.06 -4.55 2.55
CA GLY A 326 -2.03 -5.23 1.27
C GLY A 326 -3.37 -5.88 0.87
N SER A 327 -4.46 -5.63 1.60
CA SER A 327 -5.76 -6.24 1.28
C SER A 327 -6.55 -5.50 0.20
N GLU A 328 -6.03 -4.37 -0.31
CA GLU A 328 -6.60 -3.64 -1.46
C GLU A 328 -8.08 -3.26 -1.31
N GLY A 329 -8.53 -3.00 -0.07
CA GLY A 329 -9.92 -2.68 0.24
C GLY A 329 -10.90 -3.85 0.09
N THR A 330 -10.42 -5.07 -0.14
CA THR A 330 -11.27 -6.26 -0.35
C THR A 330 -11.79 -6.87 0.96
N LEU A 331 -11.15 -6.61 2.11
CA LEU A 331 -11.53 -7.21 3.39
C LEU A 331 -12.21 -6.24 4.36
N GLY A 332 -12.09 -4.94 4.12
CA GLY A 332 -12.60 -3.89 4.99
C GLY A 332 -12.11 -2.52 4.55
N ILE A 333 -12.75 -1.47 5.06
CA ILE A 333 -12.43 -0.07 4.78
C ILE A 333 -11.67 0.51 5.96
N ILE A 334 -10.42 0.87 5.74
CA ILE A 334 -9.55 1.47 6.77
C ILE A 334 -9.92 2.96 6.91
N THR A 335 -10.25 3.40 8.13
CA THR A 335 -10.66 4.79 8.41
C THR A 335 -9.64 5.58 9.25
N GLU A 336 -8.89 4.89 10.12
CA GLU A 336 -7.80 5.48 10.91
C GLU A 336 -6.58 4.55 10.91
N ILE A 337 -5.40 5.15 10.89
CA ILE A 337 -4.12 4.46 10.84
C ILE A 337 -3.20 5.06 11.88
N THR A 338 -2.64 4.22 12.75
CA THR A 338 -1.48 4.62 13.56
C THR A 338 -0.22 4.12 12.91
N VAL A 339 0.70 5.01 12.53
CA VAL A 339 1.99 4.67 11.92
C VAL A 339 3.16 5.03 12.83
N LYS A 340 4.26 4.30 12.67
CA LYS A 340 5.56 4.62 13.27
C LYS A 340 6.14 5.85 12.61
N LEU A 341 6.83 6.64 13.41
CA LEU A 341 7.72 7.71 12.98
C LEU A 341 9.17 7.31 13.25
N HIS A 342 10.08 7.90 12.48
CA HIS A 342 11.51 7.70 12.59
C HIS A 342 12.19 9.03 12.87
N PRO A 343 13.26 9.07 13.67
CA PRO A 343 14.11 10.24 13.76
C PRO A 343 14.71 10.56 12.38
N ARG A 344 14.62 11.82 11.97
CA ARG A 344 15.32 12.30 10.76
C ARG A 344 16.83 12.20 10.97
N PRO A 345 17.58 11.79 9.93
CA PRO A 345 19.04 11.84 10.01
C PRO A 345 19.48 13.30 10.20
N ALA A 346 20.45 13.54 11.09
CA ALA A 346 20.96 14.89 11.34
C ALA A 346 21.67 15.47 10.11
N LYS A 347 22.28 14.58 9.31
CA LYS A 347 22.91 14.87 8.03
C LYS A 347 22.60 13.75 7.04
N GLU A 348 22.47 14.09 5.77
CA GLU A 348 22.30 13.13 4.69
C GLU A 348 23.04 13.65 3.45
N LEU A 349 23.79 12.78 2.78
CA LEU A 349 24.42 13.05 1.49
C LEU A 349 23.97 12.04 0.44
N VAL A 350 24.11 12.43 -0.83
CA VAL A 350 23.77 11.61 -1.99
C VAL A 350 25.05 11.24 -2.73
N GLY A 351 25.22 9.95 -3.01
CA GLY A 351 26.23 9.42 -3.93
C GLY A 351 25.60 8.97 -5.24
N ILE A 352 26.28 9.17 -6.36
CA ILE A 352 25.95 8.55 -7.65
C ILE A 352 27.18 7.85 -8.22
N ALA A 353 27.02 6.58 -8.58
CA ALA A 353 28.07 5.71 -9.09
C ALA A 353 27.65 5.20 -10.47
N ALA A 354 28.37 5.57 -11.52
CA ALA A 354 28.11 5.16 -12.90
C ALA A 354 29.01 3.99 -13.31
N PHE A 355 28.44 2.98 -13.96
CA PHE A 355 29.08 1.69 -14.25
C PHE A 355 29.12 1.39 -15.75
N PRO A 356 29.99 0.46 -16.21
CA PRO A 356 30.03 0.05 -17.60
C PRO A 356 28.76 -0.69 -18.03
N THR A 357 28.20 -1.53 -17.14
CA THR A 357 27.02 -2.36 -17.38
C THR A 357 26.01 -2.29 -16.22
N ILE A 358 24.75 -2.65 -16.48
CA ILE A 358 23.71 -2.70 -15.45
C ILE A 358 23.97 -3.80 -14.42
N LYS A 359 24.62 -4.88 -14.85
CA LYS A 359 25.09 -5.97 -14.00
C LYS A 359 26.10 -5.51 -12.95
N ASP A 360 27.08 -4.69 -13.36
CA ASP A 360 28.08 -4.13 -12.44
C ASP A 360 27.42 -3.26 -11.37
N ALA A 361 26.46 -2.41 -11.76
CA ALA A 361 25.66 -1.60 -10.85
C ALA A 361 24.85 -2.49 -9.87
N ALA A 362 24.10 -3.47 -10.38
CA ALA A 362 23.31 -4.35 -9.54
C ALA A 362 24.17 -5.23 -8.60
N SER A 363 25.33 -5.70 -9.07
CA SER A 363 26.29 -6.48 -8.25
C SER A 363 26.93 -5.64 -7.14
N THR A 364 27.17 -4.36 -7.41
CA THR A 364 27.62 -3.39 -6.40
C THR A 364 26.57 -3.24 -5.31
N ALA A 365 25.30 -2.99 -5.68
CA ALA A 365 24.20 -2.87 -4.72
C ALA A 365 24.07 -4.14 -3.87
N GLN A 366 24.08 -5.31 -4.52
CA GLN A 366 24.06 -6.62 -3.84
C GLN A 366 25.21 -6.76 -2.84
N THR A 367 26.42 -6.34 -3.19
CA THR A 367 27.59 -6.41 -2.30
C THR A 367 27.47 -5.45 -1.11
N ILE A 368 26.99 -4.22 -1.35
CA ILE A 368 26.69 -3.26 -0.28
C ILE A 368 25.70 -3.90 0.71
N ILE A 369 24.56 -4.39 0.23
CA ILE A 369 23.49 -4.92 1.07
C ILE A 369 23.94 -6.17 1.84
N SER A 370 24.58 -7.13 1.17
CA SER A 370 24.82 -8.46 1.74
C SER A 370 26.16 -8.62 2.48
N LYS A 371 27.15 -7.74 2.25
CA LYS A 371 28.52 -7.96 2.74
C LYS A 371 29.16 -6.77 3.47
N SER A 372 28.68 -5.55 3.26
CA SER A 372 29.37 -4.35 3.78
C SER A 372 29.08 -4.05 5.25
N GLY A 373 27.92 -4.49 5.75
CA GLY A 373 27.44 -4.16 7.11
C GLY A 373 26.90 -2.74 7.27
N ILE A 374 26.97 -1.88 6.24
CA ILE A 374 26.37 -0.54 6.26
C ILE A 374 24.93 -0.57 5.75
N GLN A 375 24.13 0.40 6.18
CA GLN A 375 22.72 0.53 5.78
C GLN A 375 22.45 1.94 5.29
N PRO A 376 22.72 2.22 3.99
CA PRO A 376 22.27 3.46 3.36
C PRO A 376 20.78 3.71 3.57
N ASN A 377 20.36 4.96 3.52
CA ASN A 377 18.96 5.34 3.61
C ASN A 377 18.16 4.91 2.36
N ALA A 378 18.81 4.91 1.20
CA ALA A 378 18.26 4.44 -0.07
C ALA A 378 19.37 3.88 -0.96
N ILE A 379 19.04 2.88 -1.79
CA ILE A 379 19.90 2.34 -2.85
C ILE A 379 19.03 2.14 -4.09
N GLU A 380 19.17 3.05 -5.04
CA GLU A 380 18.37 3.08 -6.26
C GLU A 380 19.23 2.77 -7.48
N LEU A 381 18.66 2.14 -8.50
CA LEU A 381 19.32 1.86 -9.77
C LEU A 381 18.57 2.53 -10.91
N ILE A 382 19.31 3.12 -11.84
CA ILE A 382 18.79 3.55 -13.15
C ILE A 382 19.67 3.01 -14.27
N ASN A 383 19.08 2.65 -15.42
CA ASN A 383 19.87 2.25 -16.60
C ASN A 383 20.30 3.46 -17.44
N GLU A 384 21.17 3.21 -18.42
CA GLU A 384 21.66 4.22 -19.37
C GLU A 384 20.55 4.93 -20.13
N THR A 385 19.48 4.21 -20.49
CA THR A 385 18.34 4.76 -21.22
C THR A 385 17.57 5.75 -20.34
N THR A 386 17.37 5.44 -19.05
CA THR A 386 16.78 6.38 -18.08
C THR A 386 17.60 7.66 -17.99
N VAL A 387 18.93 7.54 -17.90
CA VAL A 387 19.82 8.70 -17.84
C VAL A 387 19.75 9.54 -19.12
N SER A 388 19.72 8.89 -20.28
CA SER A 388 19.58 9.56 -21.58
C SER A 388 18.25 10.33 -21.67
N PHE A 389 17.14 9.72 -21.24
CA PHE A 389 15.82 10.37 -21.23
C PHE A 389 15.78 11.58 -20.30
N VAL A 390 16.35 11.44 -19.09
CA VAL A 390 16.49 12.56 -18.14
C VAL A 390 17.30 13.69 -18.75
N ASN A 391 18.46 13.37 -19.34
CA ASN A 391 19.30 14.35 -20.03
C ASN A 391 18.48 15.05 -21.11
N GLU A 392 17.82 14.32 -22.00
CA GLU A 392 17.06 14.90 -23.12
C GLU A 392 15.85 15.74 -22.70
N SER A 393 15.16 15.38 -21.61
CA SER A 393 13.99 16.10 -21.12
C SER A 393 14.30 17.55 -20.71
N GLY A 394 15.55 17.82 -20.30
CA GLY A 394 15.95 19.12 -19.78
C GLY A 394 15.38 19.45 -18.40
N VAL A 395 14.72 18.51 -17.73
CA VAL A 395 14.19 18.67 -16.37
C VAL A 395 15.32 18.87 -15.35
N CYS A 396 16.44 18.18 -15.55
CA CYS A 396 17.65 18.37 -14.75
C CYS A 396 18.63 19.31 -15.46
N GLU A 397 19.10 20.34 -14.74
CA GLU A 397 20.14 21.25 -15.26
C GLU A 397 21.47 20.53 -15.48
N LYS A 398 21.84 19.63 -14.56
CA LYS A 398 23.02 18.78 -14.67
C LYS A 398 22.77 17.67 -15.69
N LYS A 399 23.71 17.49 -16.62
CA LYS A 399 23.80 16.30 -17.47
C LYS A 399 24.59 15.21 -16.75
N PHE A 400 24.03 14.01 -16.75
CA PHE A 400 24.64 12.83 -16.15
C PHE A 400 25.32 11.97 -17.21
N LEU A 401 26.27 11.14 -16.79
CA LEU A 401 26.93 10.20 -17.69
C LEU A 401 25.93 9.11 -18.10
N GLU A 402 25.68 8.94 -19.41
CA GLU A 402 24.71 7.98 -19.97
C GLU A 402 25.21 6.54 -19.84
N LYS A 403 25.15 6.06 -18.60
CA LYS A 403 25.62 4.77 -18.13
C LYS A 403 24.68 4.29 -17.02
N PRO A 404 24.52 2.97 -16.84
CA PRO A 404 23.84 2.43 -15.67
C PRO A 404 24.44 3.01 -14.39
N SER A 405 23.58 3.47 -13.48
CA SER A 405 24.02 4.21 -12.31
C SER A 405 23.28 3.75 -11.05
N LEU A 406 24.02 3.64 -9.95
CA LEU A 406 23.45 3.57 -8.61
C LEU A 406 23.36 4.97 -8.01
N LEU A 407 22.24 5.26 -7.36
CA LEU A 407 22.06 6.45 -6.53
C LEU A 407 21.86 6.00 -5.08
N LEU A 408 22.59 6.62 -4.16
CA LEU A 408 22.58 6.23 -2.75
C LEU A 408 22.30 7.45 -1.89
N LYS A 409 21.39 7.34 -0.92
CA LYS A 409 21.29 8.29 0.20
C LYS A 409 22.01 7.70 1.39
N VAL A 410 22.91 8.45 2.00
CA VAL A 410 23.65 8.02 3.20
C VAL A 410 23.37 9.01 4.32
N GLY A 411 22.65 8.55 5.34
CA GLY A 411 22.33 9.33 6.53
C GLY A 411 23.26 9.04 7.70
N GLY A 412 23.48 10.05 8.54
CA GLY A 412 24.30 9.91 9.74
C GLY A 412 24.10 11.04 10.76
N HIS A 413 24.76 10.90 11.90
CA HIS A 413 24.73 11.92 12.96
C HIS A 413 25.76 13.04 12.74
N ASN A 414 26.84 12.75 12.01
CA ASN A 414 27.92 13.69 11.71
C ASN A 414 28.58 13.34 10.37
N ASP A 415 29.47 14.21 9.87
CA ASP A 415 30.12 14.03 8.57
C ASP A 415 31.00 12.79 8.52
N ASN A 416 31.79 12.52 9.57
CA ASN A 416 32.69 11.36 9.61
C ASN A 416 31.97 10.03 9.35
N VAL A 417 30.80 9.83 9.98
CA VAL A 417 29.99 8.62 9.79
C VAL A 417 29.47 8.50 8.34
N ILE A 418 29.17 9.61 7.69
CA ILE A 418 28.71 9.61 6.30
C ILE A 418 29.89 9.38 5.35
N ASP A 419 31.02 10.05 5.58
CA ASP A 419 32.22 9.93 4.77
C ASP A 419 32.80 8.51 4.82
N GLU A 420 32.91 7.88 6.00
CA GLU A 420 33.37 6.49 6.12
C GLU A 420 32.48 5.51 5.34
N GLN A 421 31.15 5.71 5.38
CA GLN A 421 30.22 4.89 4.60
C GLN A 421 30.39 5.11 3.10
N LEU A 422 30.52 6.37 2.66
CA LEU A 422 30.72 6.70 1.25
C LEU A 422 32.06 6.20 0.71
N GLU A 423 33.14 6.26 1.50
CA GLU A 423 34.44 5.69 1.15
C GLU A 423 34.37 4.17 0.95
N LEU A 424 33.63 3.47 1.83
CA LEU A 424 33.40 2.04 1.68
C LEU A 424 32.57 1.73 0.43
N ILE A 425 31.50 2.50 0.17
CA ILE A 425 30.68 2.37 -1.04
C ILE A 425 31.53 2.60 -2.29
N GLU A 426 32.35 3.64 -2.31
CA GLU A 426 33.23 3.96 -3.43
C GLU A 426 34.25 2.82 -3.68
N LYS A 427 34.81 2.25 -2.61
CA LYS A 427 35.70 1.08 -2.69
C LYS A 427 34.99 -0.14 -3.30
N ILE A 428 33.80 -0.48 -2.80
CA ILE A 428 33.00 -1.59 -3.36
C ILE A 428 32.64 -1.32 -4.83
N SER A 429 32.36 -0.06 -5.17
CA SER A 429 32.07 0.36 -6.54
C SER A 429 33.31 0.17 -7.43
N LYS A 430 34.52 0.48 -6.95
CA LYS A 430 35.79 0.23 -7.66
C LYS A 430 36.03 -1.26 -7.91
N ASP A 431 35.74 -2.10 -6.93
CA ASP A 431 35.84 -3.56 -7.07
C ASP A 431 34.85 -4.12 -8.12
N ASN A 432 33.81 -3.35 -8.47
CA ASN A 432 32.83 -3.64 -9.52
C ASN A 432 32.93 -2.66 -10.71
N HIS A 433 34.15 -2.18 -11.01
CA HIS A 433 34.46 -1.47 -12.25
C HIS A 433 33.80 -0.09 -12.44
N VAL A 434 33.46 0.63 -11.35
CA VAL A 434 32.87 1.98 -11.44
C VAL A 434 33.68 2.89 -12.38
N VAL A 435 32.97 3.57 -13.28
CA VAL A 435 33.55 4.53 -14.23
C VAL A 435 33.69 5.89 -13.57
N LYS A 436 32.69 6.30 -12.81
CA LYS A 436 32.64 7.59 -12.12
C LYS A 436 31.84 7.49 -10.84
N PHE A 437 32.39 8.02 -9.75
CA PHE A 437 31.68 8.20 -8.50
C PHE A 437 31.62 9.70 -8.18
N GLU A 438 30.44 10.23 -7.89
CA GLU A 438 30.23 11.60 -7.44
C GLU A 438 29.48 11.57 -6.11
N LYS A 439 29.86 12.45 -5.18
CA LYS A 439 29.11 12.68 -3.93
C LYS A 439 28.76 14.15 -3.80
N SER A 440 27.63 14.44 -3.19
CA SER A 440 27.26 15.78 -2.79
C SER A 440 27.99 16.20 -1.51
N SER A 441 28.01 17.51 -1.26
CA SER A 441 28.56 18.14 -0.06
C SER A 441 27.56 19.06 0.66
N SER A 442 26.36 19.21 0.10
CA SER A 442 25.30 20.07 0.63
C SER A 442 23.89 19.53 0.33
N PRO A 443 22.85 19.99 1.05
CA PRO A 443 21.47 19.69 0.71
C PRO A 443 21.08 20.11 -0.71
N GLU A 444 21.58 21.24 -1.22
CA GLU A 444 21.32 21.69 -2.58
C GLU A 444 21.92 20.71 -3.62
N GLU A 445 23.13 20.21 -3.37
CA GLU A 445 23.75 19.21 -4.24
C GLU A 445 23.06 17.84 -4.15
N ASN A 446 22.49 17.47 -2.99
CA ASN A 446 21.65 16.28 -2.87
C ASN A 446 20.49 16.34 -3.86
N GLU A 447 19.80 17.48 -3.92
CA GLU A 447 18.66 17.69 -4.81
C GLU A 447 19.07 17.60 -6.29
N VAL A 448 20.25 18.10 -6.64
CA VAL A 448 20.80 17.97 -8.00
C VAL A 448 21.08 16.52 -8.34
N LEU A 449 21.84 15.79 -7.51
CA LEU A 449 22.22 14.40 -7.81
C LEU A 449 21.02 13.45 -7.78
N TRP A 450 20.10 13.63 -6.83
CA TRP A 450 18.87 12.85 -6.74
C TRP A 450 17.84 13.20 -7.83
N GLY A 451 18.02 14.34 -8.50
CA GLY A 451 17.16 14.81 -9.59
C GLY A 451 16.95 13.79 -10.70
N ALA A 452 18.00 13.04 -11.07
CA ALA A 452 17.89 12.02 -12.11
C ALA A 452 16.88 10.91 -11.76
N ARG A 453 16.91 10.43 -10.51
CA ARG A 453 15.98 9.40 -10.04
C ARG A 453 14.54 9.89 -9.96
N ARG A 454 14.33 11.16 -9.57
CA ARG A 454 12.99 11.75 -9.48
C ARG A 454 12.38 12.04 -10.86
N ALA A 455 13.21 12.45 -11.81
CA ALA A 455 12.76 12.78 -13.16
C ALA A 455 12.45 11.54 -14.01
N GLY A 456 13.05 10.38 -13.69
CA GLY A 456 13.04 9.18 -14.53
C GLY A 456 11.67 8.81 -15.13
N LEU A 457 10.62 8.63 -14.32
CA LEU A 457 9.28 8.26 -14.83
C LEU A 457 8.73 9.27 -15.85
N TRP A 458 8.75 10.55 -15.51
CA TRP A 458 8.21 11.60 -16.38
C TRP A 458 9.06 11.80 -17.62
N SER A 459 10.39 11.74 -17.49
CA SER A 459 11.30 11.78 -18.64
C SER A 459 11.08 10.61 -19.60
N THR A 460 10.78 9.42 -19.08
CA THR A 460 10.41 8.25 -19.91
C THR A 460 9.11 8.50 -20.66
N PHE A 461 8.09 9.04 -19.98
CA PHE A 461 6.82 9.38 -20.62
C PHE A 461 7.00 10.40 -21.74
N ASP A 462 7.69 11.50 -21.47
CA ASP A 462 7.96 12.55 -22.46
C ASP A 462 8.72 11.99 -23.68
N TYR A 463 9.68 11.08 -23.44
CA TYR A 463 10.45 10.44 -24.49
C TYR A 463 9.62 9.51 -25.37
N GLY A 464 8.57 8.88 -24.83
CA GLY A 464 7.67 8.00 -25.57
C GLY A 464 7.14 8.62 -26.88
N SER A 465 6.78 9.91 -26.84
CA SER A 465 6.30 10.66 -28.01
C SER A 465 7.33 10.77 -29.15
N LYS A 466 8.62 10.51 -28.88
CA LYS A 466 9.70 10.54 -29.87
C LYS A 466 9.95 9.20 -30.54
N VAL A 467 9.75 8.09 -29.80
CA VAL A 467 10.13 6.73 -30.23
C VAL A 467 8.98 5.83 -30.61
N LEU A 468 7.77 6.16 -30.18
CA LEU A 468 6.58 5.40 -30.54
C LEU A 468 6.02 5.85 -31.91
N ASP A 469 5.37 4.92 -32.61
CA ASP A 469 4.79 5.16 -33.93
C ASP A 469 3.67 6.19 -33.85
N ASP A 470 2.75 6.01 -32.90
CA ASP A 470 1.71 6.98 -32.58
C ASP A 470 2.17 7.86 -31.42
N LYS A 471 2.39 9.15 -31.71
CA LYS A 471 2.93 10.11 -30.74
C LYS A 471 1.87 10.65 -29.79
N ASN A 472 0.60 10.46 -30.12
CA ASN A 472 -0.53 10.92 -29.30
C ASN A 472 -1.05 9.82 -28.36
N ASP A 473 -0.54 8.60 -28.50
CA ASP A 473 -0.92 7.43 -27.70
C ASP A 473 0.31 6.85 -26.99
N VAL A 474 0.84 7.59 -26.02
CA VAL A 474 2.01 7.15 -25.23
C VAL A 474 1.52 6.44 -23.97
N GLN A 475 1.74 5.12 -23.91
CA GLN A 475 1.45 4.30 -22.74
C GLN A 475 2.76 3.83 -22.09
N ILE A 476 2.71 3.66 -20.75
CA ILE A 476 3.80 3.05 -19.98
C ILE A 476 3.26 1.88 -19.18
N TRP A 477 3.87 0.71 -19.37
CA TRP A 477 3.72 -0.40 -18.43
C TRP A 477 4.79 -0.30 -17.36
N THR A 478 4.39 0.11 -16.16
CA THR A 478 5.29 0.18 -15.00
C THR A 478 5.36 -1.20 -14.36
N THR A 479 6.27 -2.04 -14.83
CA THR A 479 6.43 -3.38 -14.26
C THR A 479 6.90 -3.32 -12.81
N ASP A 480 6.59 -4.35 -12.04
CA ASP A 480 6.97 -4.42 -10.63
C ASP A 480 7.12 -5.89 -10.23
N PHE A 481 8.34 -6.24 -9.84
CA PHE A 481 8.72 -7.55 -9.35
C PHE A 481 9.89 -7.40 -8.38
N ALA A 482 10.01 -8.35 -7.47
CA ALA A 482 11.13 -8.41 -6.54
C ALA A 482 11.66 -9.83 -6.42
N VAL A 483 12.95 -9.96 -6.12
CA VAL A 483 13.62 -11.24 -5.88
C VAL A 483 14.50 -11.15 -4.64
N PRO A 484 14.91 -12.28 -4.05
CA PRO A 484 15.97 -12.28 -3.05
C PRO A 484 17.20 -11.51 -3.56
N ILE A 485 17.84 -10.74 -2.68
CA ILE A 485 19.03 -9.92 -3.00
C ILE A 485 20.13 -10.72 -3.71
N SER A 486 20.23 -12.03 -3.41
CA SER A 486 21.17 -12.95 -4.05
C SER A 486 20.96 -13.14 -5.55
N LYS A 487 19.74 -12.92 -6.06
CA LYS A 487 19.30 -13.13 -7.45
C LYS A 487 19.07 -11.85 -8.23
N MET A 488 19.01 -10.71 -7.55
CA MET A 488 18.68 -9.40 -8.14
C MET A 488 19.56 -9.04 -9.34
N ALA A 489 20.88 -9.14 -9.22
CA ALA A 489 21.79 -8.78 -10.31
C ALA A 489 21.59 -9.68 -11.55
N GLN A 490 21.33 -10.96 -11.35
CA GLN A 490 21.00 -11.90 -12.42
C GLN A 490 19.70 -11.50 -13.12
N LEU A 491 18.62 -11.27 -12.35
CA LEU A 491 17.31 -10.92 -12.89
C LEU A 491 17.36 -9.65 -13.75
N ILE A 492 18.01 -8.59 -13.24
CA ILE A 492 18.08 -7.29 -13.92
C ILE A 492 18.87 -7.42 -15.23
N ASP A 493 20.03 -8.09 -15.20
CA ASP A 493 20.90 -8.30 -16.36
C ASP A 493 20.20 -9.10 -17.46
N GLU A 494 19.65 -10.27 -17.11
CA GLU A 494 18.95 -11.13 -18.06
C GLU A 494 17.70 -10.48 -18.65
N THR A 495 16.97 -9.70 -17.85
CA THR A 495 15.77 -8.99 -18.30
C THR A 495 16.09 -7.84 -19.24
N ASN A 496 17.13 -7.07 -18.92
CA ASN A 496 17.62 -6.00 -19.77
C ASN A 496 18.02 -6.54 -21.16
N ASP A 497 18.84 -7.60 -21.19
CA ASP A 497 19.30 -8.24 -22.43
C ASP A 497 18.14 -8.83 -23.26
N ASP A 498 17.18 -9.45 -22.59
CA ASP A 498 16.01 -10.07 -23.22
C ASP A 498 15.11 -9.00 -23.86
N LEU A 499 14.86 -7.88 -23.19
CA LEU A 499 14.11 -6.75 -23.76
C LEU A 499 14.79 -6.16 -24.99
N ILE A 500 16.11 -5.98 -24.95
CA ILE A 500 16.88 -5.52 -26.11
C ILE A 500 16.73 -6.49 -27.29
N LYS A 501 16.84 -7.80 -27.05
CA LYS A 501 16.65 -8.85 -28.08
C LYS A 501 15.24 -8.88 -28.65
N LEU A 502 14.22 -8.58 -27.83
CA LEU A 502 12.82 -8.48 -28.24
C LEU A 502 12.49 -7.16 -28.96
N GLY A 503 13.49 -6.30 -29.20
CA GLY A 503 13.33 -5.06 -29.95
C GLY A 503 12.80 -3.89 -29.12
N PHE A 504 12.86 -3.97 -27.79
CA PHE A 504 12.50 -2.85 -26.90
C PHE A 504 13.65 -1.88 -26.65
N LYS A 505 14.81 -2.05 -27.31
CA LYS A 505 15.91 -1.08 -27.21
C LYS A 505 15.37 0.35 -27.46
N ASP A 506 15.73 1.27 -26.57
CA ASP A 506 15.28 2.67 -26.55
C ASP A 506 13.77 2.88 -26.32
N ARG A 507 13.03 1.81 -25.97
CA ARG A 507 11.61 1.78 -25.60
C ARG A 507 11.36 1.23 -24.19
N PHE A 508 12.40 1.15 -23.37
CA PHE A 508 12.24 0.95 -21.94
C PHE A 508 13.29 1.71 -21.13
N SER A 509 12.91 2.03 -19.90
CA SER A 509 13.82 2.58 -18.89
C SER A 509 13.74 1.72 -17.63
N VAL A 510 14.72 1.85 -16.74
CA VAL A 510 14.79 1.05 -15.50
C VAL A 510 14.90 1.99 -14.32
N LEU A 511 14.02 1.82 -13.34
CA LEU A 511 14.11 2.43 -12.03
C LEU A 511 13.97 1.32 -11.00
N GLY A 512 14.96 1.12 -10.15
CA GLY A 512 14.92 0.01 -9.19
C GLY A 512 15.16 0.44 -7.76
N HIS A 513 14.25 0.04 -6.87
CA HIS A 513 14.43 -0.01 -5.43
C HIS A 513 15.33 -1.20 -5.07
N VAL A 514 16.57 -1.19 -5.58
CA VAL A 514 17.48 -2.34 -5.52
C VAL A 514 17.99 -2.63 -4.12
N GLY A 515 17.84 -1.69 -3.18
CA GLY A 515 18.00 -1.96 -1.74
C GLY A 515 17.17 -3.15 -1.26
N ASP A 516 15.96 -3.31 -1.79
CA ASP A 516 14.98 -4.32 -1.37
C ASP A 516 14.84 -5.47 -2.39
N GLY A 517 15.69 -5.52 -3.41
CA GLY A 517 15.60 -6.52 -4.47
C GLY A 517 14.46 -6.29 -5.47
N ASN A 518 13.85 -5.10 -5.44
CA ASN A 518 12.73 -4.71 -6.29
C ASN A 518 13.20 -3.84 -7.48
N CYS A 519 12.60 -4.05 -8.65
CA CYS A 519 12.97 -3.32 -9.86
C CYS A 519 11.78 -3.08 -10.78
N HIS A 520 11.75 -1.90 -11.40
CA HIS A 520 10.74 -1.50 -12.38
C HIS A 520 11.39 -1.28 -13.73
N PHE A 521 10.88 -1.99 -14.74
CA PHE A 521 11.14 -1.70 -16.14
C PHE A 521 9.90 -0.98 -16.68
N LEU A 522 10.06 0.27 -17.09
CA LEU A 522 9.01 1.08 -17.68
C LEU A 522 9.00 0.83 -19.17
N LEU A 523 8.06 0.02 -19.67
CA LEU A 523 7.96 -0.30 -21.10
C LEU A 523 7.07 0.71 -21.81
N LEU A 524 7.60 1.36 -22.84
CA LEU A 524 6.85 2.29 -23.70
C LEU A 524 6.14 1.52 -24.81
N TYR A 525 4.85 1.77 -24.98
CA TYR A 525 4.05 1.17 -26.05
C TYR A 525 2.92 2.09 -26.50
N ASN A 526 2.42 1.86 -27.72
CA ASN A 526 1.11 2.37 -28.15
C ASN A 526 0.04 1.35 -27.76
N SER A 527 -1.17 1.79 -27.44
CA SER A 527 -2.29 0.94 -26.98
C SER A 527 -2.50 -0.29 -27.87
N LYS A 528 -2.39 -0.14 -29.20
CA LYS A 528 -2.44 -1.23 -30.21
C LYS A 528 -1.48 -2.40 -29.97
N ASP A 529 -0.40 -2.18 -29.23
CA ASP A 529 0.64 -3.15 -28.94
C ASP A 529 0.57 -3.69 -27.50
N TYR A 530 -0.54 -3.44 -26.79
CA TYR A 530 -0.76 -3.93 -25.42
C TYR A 530 -0.55 -5.44 -25.30
N GLY A 531 -1.17 -6.25 -26.17
CA GLY A 531 -1.04 -7.72 -26.11
C GLY A 531 0.39 -8.21 -26.30
N LYS A 532 1.17 -7.56 -27.18
CA LYS A 532 2.60 -7.87 -27.38
C LYS A 532 3.42 -7.48 -26.15
N THR A 533 3.16 -6.30 -25.60
CA THR A 533 3.84 -5.78 -24.40
C THR A 533 3.53 -6.66 -23.20
N LYS A 534 2.26 -7.05 -23.01
CA LYS A 534 1.86 -7.99 -21.96
C LYS A 534 2.60 -9.32 -22.05
N ALA A 535 2.74 -9.91 -23.24
CA ALA A 535 3.47 -11.18 -23.38
C ALA A 535 4.94 -11.07 -22.93
N VAL A 536 5.55 -9.89 -23.10
CA VAL A 536 6.88 -9.60 -22.57
C VAL A 536 6.85 -9.46 -21.04
N VAL A 537 5.86 -8.76 -20.48
CA VAL A 537 5.68 -8.66 -19.03
C VAL A 537 5.43 -10.01 -18.38
N ASP A 538 4.58 -10.86 -18.98
CA ASP A 538 4.32 -12.25 -18.52
C ASP A 538 5.64 -13.04 -18.39
N ARG A 539 6.53 -12.89 -19.38
CA ARG A 539 7.85 -13.52 -19.40
C ARG A 539 8.78 -12.94 -18.33
N MET A 540 8.73 -11.64 -18.07
CA MET A 540 9.51 -11.00 -17.00
C MET A 540 9.08 -11.49 -15.62
N VAL A 541 7.77 -11.53 -15.37
CA VAL A 541 7.19 -12.07 -14.14
C VAL A 541 7.58 -13.54 -13.97
N GLY A 542 7.44 -14.35 -15.03
CA GLY A 542 7.87 -15.76 -15.01
C GLY A 542 9.33 -15.94 -14.60
N ARG A 543 10.25 -15.12 -15.15
CA ARG A 543 11.67 -15.14 -14.74
C ARG A 543 11.86 -14.78 -13.27
N ALA A 544 11.14 -13.77 -12.76
CA ALA A 544 11.21 -13.41 -11.34
C ALA A 544 10.77 -14.57 -10.45
N LEU A 545 9.65 -15.23 -10.77
CA LEU A 545 9.14 -16.38 -10.02
C LEU A 545 10.11 -17.58 -10.05
N GLU A 546 10.73 -17.87 -11.19
CA GLU A 546 11.78 -18.91 -11.31
C GLU A 546 13.00 -18.63 -10.41
N LEU A 547 13.23 -17.35 -10.07
CA LEU A 547 14.31 -16.90 -9.19
C LEU A 547 13.84 -16.66 -7.73
N GLU A 548 12.79 -17.38 -7.29
CA GLU A 548 12.20 -17.29 -5.95
C GLU A 548 11.63 -15.89 -5.63
N GLY A 549 11.28 -15.13 -6.66
CA GLY A 549 10.71 -13.79 -6.56
C GLY A 549 9.19 -13.75 -6.49
N THR A 550 8.66 -12.54 -6.68
CA THR A 550 7.24 -12.22 -6.66
C THR A 550 6.82 -11.42 -7.90
N ALA A 551 5.58 -11.59 -8.34
CA ALA A 551 4.94 -10.86 -9.43
C ALA A 551 4.58 -9.41 -9.08
N THR A 552 4.69 -9.02 -7.80
CA THR A 552 4.55 -7.63 -7.36
C THR A 552 5.37 -7.37 -6.11
N GLY A 553 6.30 -6.42 -6.17
CA GLY A 553 7.05 -5.96 -5.01
C GLY A 553 6.24 -4.98 -4.16
N GLU A 554 5.60 -3.99 -4.80
CA GLU A 554 4.96 -2.87 -4.07
C GLU A 554 3.65 -2.32 -4.66
N HIS A 555 3.29 -2.67 -5.89
CA HIS A 555 2.10 -2.09 -6.54
C HIS A 555 0.79 -2.78 -6.17
N GLY A 556 0.85 -4.00 -5.62
CA GLY A 556 -0.32 -4.84 -5.35
C GLY A 556 -0.73 -5.68 -6.56
N VAL A 557 -1.89 -6.33 -6.46
CA VAL A 557 -2.40 -7.25 -7.47
C VAL A 557 -3.45 -6.58 -8.35
N GLY A 558 -4.39 -5.85 -7.73
CA GLY A 558 -5.51 -5.21 -8.40
C GLY A 558 -6.28 -6.18 -9.30
N VAL A 559 -6.63 -5.73 -10.51
CA VAL A 559 -7.15 -6.59 -11.57
C VAL A 559 -6.03 -7.08 -12.51
N GLY A 560 -4.92 -6.33 -12.58
CA GLY A 560 -3.84 -6.54 -13.54
C GLY A 560 -3.01 -7.81 -13.36
N LYS A 561 -2.83 -8.24 -12.11
CA LYS A 561 -1.89 -9.29 -11.74
C LYS A 561 -2.52 -10.55 -11.16
N ARG A 562 -3.86 -10.66 -11.15
CA ARG A 562 -4.60 -11.81 -10.59
C ARG A 562 -4.10 -13.14 -11.16
N ALA A 563 -3.80 -13.16 -12.46
CA ALA A 563 -3.33 -14.34 -13.18
C ALA A 563 -1.96 -14.86 -12.72
N TYR A 564 -1.15 -14.04 -12.03
CA TYR A 564 0.17 -14.44 -11.54
C TYR A 564 0.14 -15.05 -10.13
N LEU A 565 -0.94 -14.86 -9.36
CA LEU A 565 -1.00 -15.36 -7.98
C LEU A 565 -0.99 -16.88 -7.87
N GLU A 566 -1.69 -17.59 -8.76
CA GLU A 566 -1.67 -19.05 -8.75
C GLU A 566 -0.29 -19.62 -9.13
N PRO A 567 0.39 -19.12 -10.18
CA PRO A 567 1.79 -19.47 -10.44
C PRO A 567 2.75 -19.19 -9.27
N GLU A 568 2.55 -18.08 -8.54
CA GLU A 568 3.44 -17.68 -7.44
C GLU A 568 3.18 -18.46 -6.14
N LEU A 569 1.92 -18.56 -5.71
CA LEU A 569 1.54 -19.04 -4.38
C LEU A 569 0.82 -20.40 -4.39
N GLY A 570 0.38 -20.84 -5.57
CA GLY A 570 -0.43 -22.04 -5.75
C GLY A 570 -1.92 -21.83 -5.45
N VAL A 571 -2.75 -22.68 -6.07
CA VAL A 571 -4.22 -22.63 -5.97
C VAL A 571 -4.72 -22.66 -4.53
N ASN A 572 -4.14 -23.50 -3.66
CA ASN A 572 -4.56 -23.60 -2.26
C ASN A 572 -4.40 -22.29 -1.48
N ALA A 573 -3.35 -21.51 -1.76
CA ALA A 573 -3.14 -20.22 -1.11
C ALA A 573 -4.18 -19.20 -1.57
N VAL A 574 -4.47 -19.16 -2.88
CA VAL A 574 -5.52 -18.31 -3.46
C VAL A 574 -6.90 -18.70 -2.92
N ASP A 575 -7.18 -20.00 -2.79
CA ASP A 575 -8.43 -20.50 -2.21
C ASP A 575 -8.58 -20.16 -0.73
N LEU A 576 -7.47 -20.13 0.02
CA LEU A 576 -7.47 -19.64 1.40
C LEU A 576 -7.74 -18.13 1.46
N MET A 577 -7.14 -17.32 0.59
CA MET A 577 -7.45 -15.89 0.50
C MET A 577 -8.94 -15.66 0.21
N ARG A 578 -9.51 -16.45 -0.71
CA ARG A 578 -10.94 -16.43 -1.01
C ARG A 578 -11.79 -16.82 0.20
N HIS A 579 -11.36 -17.80 0.98
CA HIS A 579 -12.04 -18.19 2.22
C HIS A 579 -12.07 -17.04 3.24
N VAL A 580 -10.94 -16.36 3.45
CA VAL A 580 -10.85 -15.18 4.31
C VAL A 580 -11.77 -14.06 3.81
N LYS A 581 -11.78 -13.80 2.50
CA LYS A 581 -12.67 -12.82 1.87
C LYS A 581 -14.13 -13.09 2.18
N TYR A 582 -14.61 -14.32 1.98
CA TYR A 582 -16.01 -14.66 2.27
C TYR A 582 -16.33 -14.72 3.77
N ALA A 583 -15.33 -14.91 4.64
CA ALA A 583 -15.53 -14.80 6.08
C ALA A 583 -15.75 -13.35 6.55
N LEU A 584 -15.07 -12.37 5.93
CA LEU A 584 -15.14 -10.95 6.30
C LEU A 584 -16.15 -10.14 5.45
N ASP A 585 -16.42 -10.60 4.23
CA ASP A 585 -17.35 -10.01 3.29
C ASP A 585 -18.18 -11.11 2.60
N PRO A 586 -19.17 -11.68 3.31
CA PRO A 586 -19.96 -12.80 2.82
C PRO A 586 -20.85 -12.47 1.61
N ARG A 587 -21.02 -11.18 1.29
CA ARG A 587 -21.77 -10.71 0.12
C ARG A 587 -20.88 -10.24 -1.03
N ALA A 588 -19.56 -10.34 -0.86
CA ALA A 588 -18.55 -9.91 -1.82
C ALA A 588 -18.75 -8.45 -2.32
N ILE A 589 -19.23 -7.55 -1.45
CA ILE A 589 -19.50 -6.16 -1.85
C ILE A 589 -18.25 -5.28 -1.86
N LEU A 590 -17.21 -5.61 -1.09
CA LEU A 590 -16.01 -4.78 -0.96
C LEU A 590 -15.02 -5.07 -2.08
N ASN A 591 -14.80 -4.09 -2.94
CA ASN A 591 -13.86 -4.14 -4.07
C ASN A 591 -13.85 -5.49 -4.83
N PRO A 592 -15.00 -5.91 -5.42
CA PRO A 592 -15.13 -7.22 -6.05
C PRO A 592 -14.17 -7.41 -7.23
N ASP A 593 -13.82 -8.67 -7.50
CA ASP A 593 -12.97 -9.12 -8.60
C ASP A 593 -11.52 -8.60 -8.59
N LYS A 594 -11.03 -8.01 -7.50
CA LYS A 594 -9.60 -7.68 -7.35
C LYS A 594 -8.89 -8.85 -6.70
N VAL A 595 -7.56 -8.86 -6.76
CA VAL A 595 -6.65 -9.87 -6.17
C VAL A 595 -6.84 -11.26 -6.78
N PHE A 596 -8.05 -11.82 -6.73
CA PHE A 596 -8.42 -13.11 -7.31
C PHE A 596 -9.87 -13.08 -7.82
N LYS A 597 -10.22 -14.07 -8.64
CA LYS A 597 -11.59 -14.27 -9.09
C LYS A 597 -12.49 -14.68 -7.92
N ILE A 598 -13.67 -14.06 -7.85
CA ILE A 598 -14.75 -14.41 -6.91
C ILE A 598 -15.96 -15.02 -7.63
N ASP A 599 -15.88 -15.13 -8.95
CA ASP A 599 -16.93 -15.60 -9.84
C ASP A 599 -16.26 -16.52 -10.89
N PRO A 600 -16.67 -17.80 -10.98
CA PRO A 600 -16.09 -18.75 -11.93
C PRO A 600 -16.34 -18.37 -13.40
N ASN A 601 -17.35 -17.52 -13.67
CA ASN A 601 -17.67 -17.02 -15.01
C ASN A 601 -16.99 -15.67 -15.31
N ASP A 602 -16.17 -15.15 -14.39
CA ASP A 602 -15.44 -13.89 -14.60
C ASP A 602 -14.46 -14.01 -15.78
N ASN A 603 -14.72 -13.21 -16.82
CA ASN A 603 -13.93 -13.08 -18.03
C ASN A 603 -13.14 -11.76 -18.10
N LEU A 604 -13.05 -10.99 -17.02
CA LEU A 604 -12.37 -9.68 -16.99
C LEU A 604 -10.90 -9.78 -17.45
N ASP A 605 -10.16 -10.84 -17.08
CA ASP A 605 -8.78 -11.02 -17.54
C ASP A 605 -8.71 -11.17 -19.07
N VAL A 606 -9.71 -11.82 -19.66
CA VAL A 606 -9.83 -11.99 -21.12
C VAL A 606 -10.18 -10.66 -21.76
N LEU A 607 -11.11 -9.89 -21.17
CA LEU A 607 -11.49 -8.57 -21.66
C LEU A 607 -10.31 -7.58 -21.61
N LEU A 608 -9.57 -7.56 -20.51
CA LEU A 608 -8.35 -6.77 -20.35
C LEU A 608 -7.25 -7.20 -21.35
N HIS A 609 -7.23 -8.46 -21.76
CA HIS A 609 -6.30 -8.94 -22.79
C HIS A 609 -6.73 -8.54 -24.20
N LEU A 610 -8.03 -8.54 -24.49
CA LEU A 610 -8.60 -8.31 -25.82
C LEU A 610 -8.83 -6.82 -26.14
N GLY A 611 -8.89 -5.95 -25.15
CA GLY A 611 -9.35 -4.58 -25.35
C GLY A 611 -8.52 -3.53 -24.64
N HIS A 612 -8.19 -2.48 -25.40
CA HIS A 612 -8.04 -1.12 -24.90
C HIS A 612 -9.16 -0.27 -25.53
N VAL A 613 -9.69 0.71 -24.77
CA VAL A 613 -10.78 1.61 -25.18
C VAL A 613 -10.50 2.34 -26.52
N LEU A 614 -9.23 2.50 -26.89
CA LEU A 614 -8.80 3.20 -28.11
C LEU A 614 -8.85 2.34 -29.39
N GLU A 615 -8.84 1.01 -29.30
CA GLU A 615 -8.88 0.13 -30.47
C GLU A 615 -10.30 -0.26 -30.90
N ASN A 616 -11.26 -0.18 -29.99
CA ASN A 616 -12.64 -0.57 -30.26
C ASN A 616 -13.57 0.66 -30.18
N PRO A 617 -13.83 1.36 -31.31
CA PRO A 617 -14.63 2.58 -31.33
C PRO A 617 -16.10 2.38 -30.95
N LYS A 618 -16.53 1.17 -30.61
CA LYS A 618 -17.83 0.90 -29.96
C LYS A 618 -17.80 1.10 -28.44
N CYS A 619 -16.65 1.41 -27.86
CA CYS A 619 -16.45 1.62 -26.40
C CYS A 619 -16.34 3.10 -26.00
N CYS A 620 -16.71 4.04 -26.88
CA CYS A 620 -16.76 5.48 -26.59
C CYS A 620 -18.11 6.08 -27.00
#